data_AF-A0A8T3NXW5-F1
#
_entry.id   AF-A0A8T3NXW5-F1
#
_cell.length_a   1.000
_cell.length_b   1.000
_cell.length_c   1.000
_cell.angle_alpha   90.00
_cell.angle_beta   90.00
_cell.angle_gamma   90.00
#
_symmetry.space_group_name_H-M   'P 1'
#
loop_
_entity.id
_entity.type
_entity.pdbx_description
1 polymer ?
#
loop_
_entity_poly.entity_id
_entity_poly.type
_entity_poly.pdbx_seq_one_letter_code
_entity_poly.pdbx_strand_id
1 'polypeptide(L)' 'MAAAVRVGGRLLASGIFIDREAEVSEALAAAGFRSVGRSVETEWVAIAAQRRAVEET' A
#
# COMPACT_ATOMS: atom_id res chain seq x y z
N MET A 1 -6.64 -6.18 -7.50
CA MET A 1 -5.66 -6.54 -6.45
C MET A 1 -6.27 -6.63 -5.05
N ALA A 2 -7.03 -5.65 -4.57
CA ALA A 2 -7.60 -5.66 -3.21
C ALA A 2 -8.41 -6.92 -2.84
N ALA A 3 -9.21 -7.45 -3.77
CA ALA A 3 -10.01 -8.66 -3.57
C ALA A 3 -9.17 -9.93 -3.32
N ALA A 4 -7.89 -9.96 -3.73
CA ALA A 4 -6.99 -11.09 -3.49
C ALA A 4 -6.36 -11.07 -2.09
N VAL A 5 -6.56 -10.00 -1.31
CA VAL A 5 -6.01 -9.85 0.03
C VAL A 5 -7.16 -9.93 1.04
N ARG A 6 -7.06 -10.82 2.03
CA ARG A 6 -8.03 -10.88 3.14
C ARG A 6 -8.04 -9.57 3.95
N VAL A 7 -9.16 -9.25 4.61
CA VAL A 7 -9.21 -8.14 5.56
C VAL A 7 -8.13 -8.31 6.63
N GLY A 8 -7.43 -7.21 6.97
CA GLY A 8 -6.27 -7.22 7.86
C GLY A 8 -5.00 -7.86 7.28
N GLY A 9 -5.07 -8.43 6.06
CA GLY A 9 -3.93 -8.98 5.33
C GLY A 9 -2.97 -7.89 4.84
N ARG A 10 -1.73 -8.28 4.52
CA ARG A 10 -0.68 -7.37 4.07
C ARG A 10 -0.44 -7.48 2.57
N LEU A 11 -0.11 -6.36 1.95
CA LEU A 11 0.42 -6.21 0.61
C LEU A 11 1.79 -5.53 0.73
N LEU A 12 2.79 -6.03 0.00
CA LEU A 12 4.07 -5.35 -0.16
C LEU A 12 4.14 -4.84 -1.60
N ALA A 13 4.15 -3.53 -1.76
CA ALA A 13 4.42 -2.87 -3.04
C ALA A 13 5.86 -2.36 -3.02
N SER A 14 6.70 -2.80 -3.94
CA SER A 14 8.12 -2.41 -4.03
C SER A 14 8.51 -2.06 -5.46
N GLY A 15 9.76 -1.63 -5.67
CA GLY A 15 10.21 -1.16 -6.98
C GLY A 15 9.56 0.18 -7.37
N ILE A 16 9.19 0.98 -6.38
CA ILE A 16 8.57 2.29 -6.57
C ILE A 16 9.68 3.31 -6.61
N PHE A 17 9.79 4.11 -7.68
CA PHE A 17 10.68 5.26 -7.66
C PHE A 17 10.20 6.27 -6.60
N ILE A 18 11.14 6.90 -5.90
CA ILE A 18 10.83 7.80 -4.76
C ILE A 18 9.89 8.96 -5.14
N ASP A 19 9.97 9.45 -6.37
CA ASP A 19 9.10 10.51 -6.92
C ASP A 19 7.68 10.01 -7.25
N ARG A 20 7.46 8.69 -7.29
CA ARG A 20 6.15 8.04 -7.49
C ARG A 20 5.51 7.53 -6.20
N GLU A 21 6.19 7.66 -5.06
CA GLU A 21 5.70 7.14 -3.77
C GLU A 21 4.31 7.67 -3.41
N ALA A 22 4.08 8.98 -3.61
CA ALA A 22 2.81 9.63 -3.28
C ALA A 22 1.66 9.05 -4.11
N GLU A 23 1.84 8.96 -5.43
CA GLU A 23 0.85 8.43 -6.38
C GLU A 23 0.49 6.97 -6.07
N VAL A 24 1.48 6.15 -5.72
CA VAL A 24 1.24 4.75 -5.30
C VAL A 24 0.51 4.67 -3.96
N SER A 25 0.87 5.53 -2.99
CA SER A 25 0.21 5.56 -1.68
C SER A 25 -1.26 5.94 -1.78
N GLU A 26 -1.58 6.91 -2.63
CA GLU A 26 -2.96 7.32 -2.91
C GLU A 26 -3.75 6.19 -3.59
N ALA A 27 -3.16 5.52 -4.59
CA ALA A 27 -3.78 4.39 -5.25
C ALA A 27 -4.06 3.22 -4.28
N LEU A 28 -3.13 2.94 -3.35
CA LEU A 28 -3.32 1.94 -2.30
C LEU A 28 -4.46 2.34 -1.35
N ALA A 29 -4.52 3.61 -0.94
CA ALA A 29 -5.59 4.11 -0.08
C ALA A 29 -6.96 4.00 -0.75
N ALA A 30 -7.07 4.43 -2.02
CA ALA A 30 -8.28 4.30 -2.83
C ALA A 30 -8.69 2.83 -3.03
N ALA A 31 -7.72 1.91 -3.09
CA ALA A 31 -7.96 0.47 -3.15
C ALA A 31 -8.32 -0.18 -1.80
N GLY A 32 -8.52 0.61 -0.73
CA GLY A 32 -8.94 0.12 0.58
C GLY A 32 -7.79 -0.37 1.47
N PHE A 33 -6.56 0.07 1.20
CA PHE A 33 -5.41 -0.23 2.05
C PHE A 33 -5.04 0.96 2.95
N ARG A 34 -4.23 0.66 3.97
CA ARG A 34 -3.55 1.65 4.82
C ARG A 34 -2.06 1.32 4.80
N SER A 35 -1.20 2.29 4.52
CA SER A 35 0.24 2.12 4.68
C SER A 35 0.57 1.90 6.15
N VAL A 36 1.33 0.85 6.45
CA VAL A 36 1.74 0.45 7.80
C VAL A 36 3.26 0.35 7.95
N GLY A 37 4.00 0.52 6.86
CA GLY A 37 5.46 0.55 6.86
C GLY A 37 6.01 1.05 5.54
N ARG A 38 7.25 1.52 5.58
CA ARG A 38 7.99 2.07 4.46
C ARG A 38 9.46 1.70 4.61
N SER A 39 10.08 1.28 3.52
CA SER A 39 11.53 1.09 3.40
C SER A 39 12.04 1.86 2.18
N VAL A 40 13.24 2.42 2.28
CA VAL A 40 13.86 3.20 1.21
C VAL A 40 15.28 2.70 0.99
N GLU A 41 15.65 2.50 -0.26
CA GLU A 41 17.01 2.19 -0.69
C GLU A 41 17.36 3.06 -1.90
N THR A 42 18.18 4.10 -1.65
CA THR A 42 18.55 5.10 -2.67
C THR A 42 17.31 5.76 -3.29
N GLU A 43 16.99 5.44 -4.55
CA GLU A 43 15.87 5.99 -5.32
C GLU A 43 14.63 5.09 -5.28
N TRP A 44 14.70 3.96 -4.58
CA TRP A 44 13.65 2.95 -4.54
C TRP A 44 12.93 2.95 -3.20
N VAL A 45 11.62 2.77 -3.25
CA VAL A 45 10.72 2.69 -2.11
C VAL A 45 9.98 1.36 -2.14
N ALA A 46 9.78 0.79 -0.95
CA ALA A 46 8.80 -0.25 -0.70
C ALA A 46 7.80 0.22 0.36
N ILE A 47 6.52 -0.01 0.10
CA ILE A 47 5.40 0.30 0.99
C ILE A 47 4.79 -1.02 1.45
N ALA A 48 4.77 -1.22 2.77
CA ALA A 48 3.97 -2.25 3.39
C ALA A 48 2.58 -1.67 3.68
N ALA A 49 1.53 -2.27 3.11
CA ALA A 49 0.16 -1.82 3.27
C ALA A 49 -0.70 -2.93 3.86
N GLN A 50 -1.70 -2.57 4.66
CA GLN A 50 -2.67 -3.49 5.25
C GLN A 50 -4.06 -3.22 4.70
N ARG A 51 -4.77 -4.27 4.30
CA ARG A 51 -6.16 -4.13 3.84
C ARG A 51 -7.05 -3.75 5.03
N ARG A 52 -7.81 -2.67 4.89
CA ARG A 52 -8.78 -2.22 5.90
C ARG A 52 -9.97 -3.18 5.93
N ALA A 53 -10.65 -3.24 7.09
CA ALA A 53 -12.03 -3.67 7.09
C ALA A 53 -12.84 -2.62 6.33
N VAL A 54 -13.75 -3.06 5.45
CA VAL A 54 -14.83 -2.18 5.00
C VAL A 54 -15.76 -2.04 6.18
N GLU A 55 -15.88 -0.84 6.74
CA GLU A 55 -17.02 -0.52 7.59
C GLU A 55 -18.22 -0.38 6.64
N GLU A 56 -19.10 -1.37 6.63
CA GLU A 56 -20.41 -1.26 5.98
C GLU A 56 -21.20 -0.19 6.73
N THR A 57 -21.38 0.98 6.10
CA THR A 57 -22.30 2.03 6.54
C THR A 57 -23.67 1.79 5.94
#